data_AF-A0A7X0SQ60-F1
#
_entry.id   AF-A0A7X0SQ60-F1
#
_cell.length_a   1.000
_cell.length_b   1.000
_cell.length_c   1.000
_cell.angle_alpha   90.00
_cell.angle_beta   90.00
_cell.angle_gamma   90.00
#
_symmetry.space_group_name_H-M   'P 1'
#
loop_
_entity.id
_entity.type
_entity.pdbx_description
1 polymer ?
#
loop_
_entity_poly.entity_id
_entity_poly.type
_entity_poly.pdbx_seq_one_letter_code
_entity_poly.pdbx_strand_id
1 'polypeptide(L)'
;MKRTSHRAAVGILFAALAFGAWSLPSFAPGAAAAGEDASAPQAESGVTVQASADPATRQVRLYGTLSSGEGGAVTVKVLDAAGSVVYLDQAISGSGGAYQFIYELDADAEGTYRVQVGGTGVPAPVQTEFTYTKPQDPPPPSNGGGDTGTAPVVVGGGSRVEAGGEGILIGQPRLDGASGQAVLDIRAEDLEAARNQAVPDRSGVRTVTIQVKPLEGAHAYVQRVPAAAISSASPNTRYRFETGAGSFTVPADMLSSEEVRPGDTVDLIIRPVERSDLPSSLREQIGDRPVVEIVVAVNGNARAWSHPGAPVTVSIPYRPAGEELAHSEQIVVLYLDESGAAVPVTSGRYDDRTGEVVFETSHLSRYAVAYASKTFADLTHAEWARHPIEVLAAKGVVNGTSDTVFSPDTRITREDFIAMLVRTLGLTAEVTGNFADLRPGDYAYEAVGVAKALGIAQGIGDSRFHPKESITRQDMMTLTARALTKFRDLPSAEPASTLEPFRDRADVAGYAADAVAALVQKGLIEGAAGRLNPTGPATRAEAAVFLYRVYNL
;
A
#
# COMPACT_ATOMS: atom_id res chain seq x y z
N MET A 1 -51.57 -0.19 22.81
CA MET A 1 -51.54 -1.61 22.41
C MET A 1 -50.33 -1.82 21.50
N LYS A 2 -49.45 -2.74 21.88
CA LYS A 2 -48.20 -3.12 21.20
C LYS A 2 -48.47 -3.76 19.82
N ARG A 3 -47.56 -3.57 18.87
CA ARG A 3 -47.16 -4.53 17.81
C ARG A 3 -45.90 -3.99 17.09
N THR A 4 -44.70 -4.27 17.59
CA THR A 4 -43.74 -5.31 17.12
C THR A 4 -43.34 -5.21 15.64
N SER A 5 -42.12 -4.71 15.41
CA SER A 5 -41.34 -4.82 14.17
C SER A 5 -40.64 -6.19 14.09
N HIS A 6 -40.77 -6.88 12.96
CA HIS A 6 -39.93 -8.02 12.61
C HIS A 6 -38.69 -7.52 11.85
N ARG A 7 -37.49 -7.77 12.41
CA ARG A 7 -36.22 -7.81 11.67
C ARG A 7 -35.89 -9.28 11.43
N ALA A 8 -35.73 -9.65 10.16
CA ALA A 8 -35.24 -10.96 9.75
C ALA A 8 -33.72 -11.02 9.98
N ALA A 9 -33.28 -12.03 10.72
CA ALA A 9 -31.88 -12.40 10.88
C ALA A 9 -31.51 -13.41 9.79
N VAL A 10 -30.43 -13.15 9.06
CA VAL A 10 -29.77 -14.15 8.21
C VAL A 10 -28.60 -14.69 9.00
N GLY A 11 -28.66 -15.97 9.36
CA GLY A 11 -27.64 -16.67 10.12
C GLY A 11 -26.45 -17.07 9.26
N ILE A 12 -25.25 -16.83 9.77
CA ILE A 12 -24.02 -17.45 9.27
C ILE A 12 -23.62 -18.52 10.28
N LEU A 13 -23.32 -19.70 9.75
CA LEU A 13 -23.06 -20.96 10.43
C LEU A 13 -21.71 -20.90 11.16
N PHE A 14 -21.71 -20.99 12.50
CA PHE A 14 -20.50 -21.20 13.30
C PHE A 14 -20.07 -22.67 13.25
N ALA A 15 -18.85 -22.94 12.79
CA ALA A 15 -18.18 -24.20 13.05
C ALA A 15 -17.56 -24.15 14.46
N ALA A 16 -18.09 -24.97 15.36
CA ALA A 16 -17.60 -25.13 16.73
C ALA A 16 -16.26 -25.88 16.75
N LEU A 17 -15.25 -25.28 17.37
CA LEU A 17 -14.07 -25.98 17.88
C LEU A 17 -13.97 -25.70 19.39
N ALA A 18 -13.64 -26.75 20.14
CA ALA A 18 -13.95 -26.95 21.55
C ALA A 18 -13.28 -25.95 22.52
N PHE A 19 -14.05 -25.51 23.52
CA PHE A 19 -13.58 -24.75 24.68
C PHE A 19 -12.83 -25.67 25.67
N GLY A 20 -11.52 -25.43 25.84
CA GLY A 20 -10.78 -25.90 27.01
C GLY A 20 -10.85 -24.85 28.12
N ALA A 21 -11.67 -25.10 29.14
CA ALA A 21 -11.72 -24.28 30.34
C ALA A 21 -10.40 -24.38 31.12
N TRP A 22 -9.71 -23.26 31.34
CA TRP A 22 -8.52 -23.20 32.19
C TRP A 22 -8.93 -22.77 33.61
N SER A 23 -8.77 -23.69 34.56
CA SER A 23 -8.92 -23.47 36.00
C SER A 23 -7.64 -22.87 36.60
N LEU A 24 -7.78 -21.83 37.42
CA LEU A 24 -6.69 -21.21 38.18
C LEU A 24 -6.25 -22.09 39.37
N PRO A 25 -4.95 -22.19 39.70
CA PRO A 25 -4.52 -22.63 41.02
C PRO A 25 -4.43 -21.43 41.99
N SER A 26 -4.96 -21.64 43.19
CA SER A 26 -4.88 -20.72 44.34
C SER A 26 -3.54 -20.81 45.05
N PHE A 27 -2.94 -19.68 45.43
CA PHE A 27 -1.87 -19.64 46.45
C PHE A 27 -2.09 -18.51 47.47
N ALA A 28 -1.97 -18.89 48.75
CA ALA A 28 -2.03 -18.05 49.94
C ALA A 28 -0.65 -17.39 50.23
N PRO A 29 -0.56 -16.37 51.11
CA PRO A 29 0.58 -15.47 51.19
C PRO A 29 1.67 -15.95 52.16
N GLY A 30 2.94 -15.71 51.82
CA GLY A 30 4.08 -16.03 52.66
C GLY A 30 5.28 -15.09 52.46
N ALA A 31 5.43 -14.17 53.41
CA ALA A 31 6.62 -13.54 54.00
C ALA A 31 7.81 -13.00 53.15
N ALA A 32 8.22 -11.80 53.55
CA ALA A 32 9.28 -10.92 53.06
C ALA A 32 10.73 -11.41 53.18
N ALA A 33 11.59 -10.92 52.27
CA ALA A 33 12.96 -10.47 52.54
C ALA A 33 13.42 -9.46 51.46
N ALA A 34 14.17 -8.44 51.87
CA ALA A 34 14.58 -7.27 51.10
C ALA A 34 15.86 -7.48 50.24
N GLY A 35 16.02 -6.68 49.18
CA GLY A 35 17.27 -6.44 48.46
C GLY A 35 17.04 -5.68 47.14
N GLU A 36 17.71 -4.53 46.98
CA GLU A 36 17.74 -3.67 45.78
C GLU A 36 18.07 -4.43 44.49
N ASP A 37 17.41 -4.12 43.36
CA ASP A 37 17.98 -3.37 42.23
C ASP A 37 16.97 -3.24 41.07
N ALA A 38 16.99 -2.09 40.39
CA ALA A 38 16.12 -1.79 39.27
C ALA A 38 16.52 -2.59 38.02
N SER A 39 15.61 -3.42 37.50
CA SER A 39 15.82 -4.20 36.27
C SER A 39 14.73 -3.94 35.24
N ALA A 40 15.16 -3.68 34.01
CA ALA A 40 14.35 -3.49 32.80
C ALA A 40 13.34 -4.62 32.57
N PRO A 41 12.21 -4.40 31.87
CA PRO A 41 11.37 -5.50 31.46
C PRO A 41 12.12 -6.36 30.43
N GLN A 42 12.46 -7.58 30.86
CA GLN A 42 13.09 -8.62 30.06
C GLN A 42 12.21 -9.05 28.89
N ALA A 43 12.87 -9.28 27.76
CA ALA A 43 12.35 -9.98 26.60
C ALA A 43 12.10 -11.46 26.94
N GLU A 44 10.88 -11.82 27.37
CA GLU A 44 10.47 -13.23 27.48
C GLU A 44 9.06 -13.53 26.90
N SER A 45 8.36 -12.54 26.35
CA SER A 45 7.07 -12.76 25.72
C SER A 45 7.21 -12.77 24.20
N GLY A 46 6.84 -13.87 23.55
CA GLY A 46 6.82 -13.99 22.09
C GLY A 46 5.79 -13.11 21.38
N VAL A 47 5.33 -12.02 22.00
CA VAL A 47 4.36 -11.07 21.46
C VAL A 47 4.58 -9.69 22.09
N THR A 48 4.48 -8.62 21.31
CA THR A 48 4.47 -7.22 21.79
C THR A 48 3.07 -6.65 21.63
N VAL A 49 2.64 -5.70 22.47
CA VAL A 49 1.36 -4.99 22.33
C VAL A 49 1.47 -3.54 22.77
N GLN A 50 0.95 -2.64 21.95
CA GLN A 50 0.68 -1.23 22.27
C GLN A 50 -0.82 -0.97 22.13
N ALA A 51 -1.33 -0.08 22.99
CA ALA A 51 -2.74 0.26 23.06
C ALA A 51 -2.92 1.78 23.14
N SER A 52 -3.90 2.30 22.39
CA SER A 52 -4.28 3.71 22.45
C SER A 52 -5.78 3.86 22.22
N ALA A 53 -6.38 4.89 22.82
CA ALA A 53 -7.78 5.24 22.62
C ALA A 53 -7.89 6.70 22.18
N ASP A 54 -8.71 6.97 21.18
CA ASP A 54 -9.06 8.32 20.74
C ASP A 54 -10.24 8.85 21.58
N PRO A 55 -10.04 9.92 22.37
CA PRO A 55 -11.09 10.51 23.19
C PRO A 55 -12.30 11.01 22.39
N ALA A 56 -12.09 11.53 21.17
CA ALA A 56 -13.14 12.13 20.37
C ALA A 56 -13.97 11.09 19.62
N THR A 57 -13.31 10.07 19.06
CA THR A 57 -13.97 9.07 18.21
C THR A 57 -14.32 7.78 18.95
N ARG A 58 -13.87 7.63 20.21
CA ARG A 58 -13.99 6.39 21.01
C ARG A 58 -13.27 5.20 20.41
N GLN A 59 -12.45 5.41 19.39
CA GLN A 59 -11.75 4.35 18.69
C GLN A 59 -10.53 3.90 19.49
N VAL A 60 -10.46 2.62 19.80
CA VAL A 60 -9.30 1.97 20.41
C VAL A 60 -8.51 1.26 19.32
N ARG A 61 -7.19 1.46 19.32
CA ARG A 61 -6.25 0.78 18.44
C ARG A 61 -5.28 -0.03 19.28
N LEU A 62 -5.22 -1.32 19.01
CA LEU A 62 -4.29 -2.26 19.62
C LEU A 62 -3.42 -2.84 18.51
N TYR A 63 -2.11 -2.80 18.65
CA TYR A 63 -1.20 -3.31 17.63
C TYR A 63 0.11 -3.81 18.23
N GLY A 64 0.81 -4.66 17.49
CA GLY A 64 2.09 -5.19 17.93
C GLY A 64 2.62 -6.24 16.96
N THR A 65 3.58 -7.03 17.42
CA THR A 65 4.25 -8.08 16.65
C THR A 65 4.21 -9.41 17.39
N LEU A 66 4.07 -10.51 16.65
CA LEU A 66 4.16 -11.88 17.13
C LEU A 66 5.50 -12.48 16.70
N SER A 67 6.29 -12.98 17.64
CA SER A 67 7.64 -13.47 17.36
C SER A 67 7.67 -14.75 16.52
N SER A 68 6.53 -15.45 16.39
CA SER A 68 6.39 -16.59 15.47
C SER A 68 6.36 -16.17 13.99
N GLY A 69 6.31 -14.87 13.70
CA GLY A 69 6.24 -14.34 12.34
C GLY A 69 4.84 -14.35 11.75
N GLU A 70 4.76 -14.28 10.43
CA GLU A 70 3.52 -14.25 9.64
C GLU A 70 2.71 -15.56 9.78
N GLY A 71 1.38 -15.44 9.74
CA GLY A 71 0.47 -16.59 9.77
C GLY A 71 0.13 -17.12 11.16
N GLY A 72 0.66 -16.52 12.24
CA GLY A 72 0.35 -16.90 13.61
C GLY A 72 -0.97 -16.29 14.08
N ALA A 73 -1.75 -17.06 14.85
CA ALA A 73 -2.99 -16.54 15.45
C ALA A 73 -2.65 -15.62 16.63
N VAL A 74 -3.29 -14.46 16.68
CA VAL A 74 -3.20 -13.49 17.78
C VAL A 74 -4.59 -13.30 18.35
N THR A 75 -4.74 -13.50 19.66
CA THR A 75 -6.01 -13.28 20.38
C THR A 75 -5.83 -12.11 21.33
N VAL A 76 -6.75 -11.16 21.26
CA VAL A 76 -6.77 -9.98 22.11
C VAL A 76 -8.04 -9.97 22.95
N LYS A 77 -7.86 -9.74 24.25
CA LYS A 77 -8.94 -9.62 25.23
C LYS A 77 -8.77 -8.32 26.00
N VAL A 78 -9.78 -7.48 26.01
CA VAL A 78 -9.79 -6.23 26.77
C VAL A 78 -10.80 -6.32 27.90
N LEU A 79 -10.37 -5.93 29.10
CA LEU A 79 -11.19 -5.87 30.31
C LEU A 79 -11.36 -4.43 30.77
N ASP A 80 -12.55 -4.08 31.24
CA ASP A 80 -12.81 -2.82 31.93
C ASP A 80 -12.24 -2.82 33.36
N ALA A 81 -12.41 -1.69 34.07
CA ALA A 81 -11.98 -1.55 35.46
C ALA A 81 -12.68 -2.52 36.44
N ALA A 82 -13.87 -3.04 36.10
CA ALA A 82 -14.59 -4.03 36.89
C ALA A 82 -14.13 -5.48 36.58
N GLY A 83 -13.25 -5.66 35.58
CA GLY A 83 -12.77 -6.97 35.12
C GLY A 83 -13.73 -7.66 34.15
N SER A 84 -14.72 -6.96 33.61
CA SER A 84 -15.62 -7.49 32.58
C SER A 84 -14.96 -7.41 31.20
N VAL A 85 -15.18 -8.43 30.36
CA VAL A 85 -14.63 -8.46 29.00
C VAL A 85 -15.45 -7.54 28.10
N VAL A 86 -14.82 -6.48 27.60
CA VAL A 86 -15.48 -5.48 26.72
C VAL A 86 -15.12 -5.65 25.25
N TYR A 87 -14.01 -6.34 24.96
CA TYR A 87 -13.61 -6.70 23.61
C TYR A 87 -12.84 -8.02 23.62
N LEU A 88 -13.15 -8.91 22.69
CA LEU A 88 -12.46 -10.17 22.48
C LEU A 88 -12.47 -10.48 20.99
N ASP A 89 -11.30 -10.57 20.38
CA ASP A 89 -11.18 -10.84 18.96
C ASP A 89 -9.90 -11.62 18.64
N GLN A 90 -9.83 -12.19 17.45
CA GLN A 90 -8.68 -12.93 16.97
C GLN A 90 -8.35 -12.57 15.52
N ALA A 91 -7.06 -12.35 15.25
CA ALA A 91 -6.54 -12.06 13.92
C ALA A 91 -5.37 -13.01 13.58
N ILE A 92 -4.94 -12.99 12.32
CA ILE A 92 -3.72 -13.66 11.87
C ILE A 92 -2.64 -12.60 11.67
N SER A 93 -1.44 -12.84 12.18
CA SER A 93 -0.30 -11.94 12.02
C SER A 93 0.14 -11.86 10.55
N GLY A 94 0.43 -10.65 10.07
CA GLY A 94 0.98 -10.38 8.74
C GLY A 94 2.50 -10.47 8.71
N SER A 95 3.09 -9.93 7.64
CA SER A 95 4.55 -9.84 7.48
C SER A 95 5.25 -9.27 8.72
N GLY A 96 6.38 -9.87 9.10
CA GLY A 96 7.10 -9.51 10.33
C GLY A 96 6.37 -9.85 11.64
N GLY A 97 5.27 -10.62 11.57
CA GLY A 97 4.44 -10.93 12.73
C GLY A 97 3.51 -9.79 13.15
N ALA A 98 3.39 -8.72 12.36
CA ALA A 98 2.58 -7.55 12.71
C ALA A 98 1.08 -7.88 12.79
N TYR A 99 0.38 -7.30 13.76
CA TYR A 99 -1.08 -7.42 13.88
C TYR A 99 -1.69 -6.12 14.39
N GLN A 100 -2.98 -5.91 14.09
CA GLN A 100 -3.74 -4.76 14.56
C GLN A 100 -5.21 -5.13 14.81
N PHE A 101 -5.78 -4.54 15.86
CA PHE A 101 -7.21 -4.55 16.17
C PHE A 101 -7.69 -3.11 16.32
N ILE A 102 -8.85 -2.82 15.76
CA ILE A 102 -9.52 -1.52 15.88
C ILE A 102 -10.97 -1.76 16.28
N TYR A 103 -11.39 -1.16 17.37
CA TYR A 103 -12.78 -1.22 17.82
C TYR A 103 -13.20 0.09 18.47
N GLU A 104 -14.47 0.24 18.80
CA GLU A 104 -15.05 1.45 19.39
C GLU A 104 -15.56 1.16 20.81
N LEU A 105 -15.28 2.06 21.75
CA LEU A 105 -15.80 1.98 23.13
C LEU A 105 -17.22 2.52 23.24
N ASP A 106 -17.95 2.01 24.23
CA ASP A 106 -19.20 2.61 24.67
C ASP A 106 -18.96 4.05 25.13
N ALA A 107 -19.83 4.96 24.70
CA ALA A 107 -19.71 6.39 24.97
C ALA A 107 -19.74 6.73 26.45
N ASP A 108 -20.24 5.84 27.31
CA ASP A 108 -20.30 6.03 28.77
C ASP A 108 -19.18 5.34 29.57
N ALA A 109 -18.29 4.62 28.91
CA ALA A 109 -17.31 3.76 29.58
C ALA A 109 -15.95 4.45 29.78
N GLU A 110 -15.90 5.51 30.60
CA GLU A 110 -14.63 6.12 31.04
C GLU A 110 -13.88 5.21 32.02
N GLY A 111 -12.55 5.20 31.91
CA GLY A 111 -11.69 4.47 32.84
C GLY A 111 -10.45 3.86 32.20
N THR A 112 -9.69 3.14 33.03
CA THR A 112 -8.52 2.38 32.62
C THR A 112 -8.92 0.95 32.24
N TYR A 113 -8.48 0.53 31.07
CA TYR A 113 -8.74 -0.78 30.48
C TYR A 113 -7.47 -1.62 30.47
N ARG A 114 -7.62 -2.91 30.76
CA ARG A 114 -6.53 -3.88 30.68
C ARG A 114 -6.63 -4.68 29.40
N VAL A 115 -5.56 -4.70 28.62
CA VAL A 115 -5.44 -5.48 27.39
C VAL A 115 -4.60 -6.70 27.69
N GLN A 116 -5.07 -7.89 27.31
CA GLN A 116 -4.35 -9.14 27.38
C GLN A 116 -4.19 -9.68 25.95
N VAL A 117 -2.96 -9.97 25.54
CA VAL A 117 -2.65 -10.50 24.21
C VAL A 117 -1.90 -11.81 24.31
N GLY A 118 -2.43 -12.83 23.66
CA GLY A 118 -1.78 -14.13 23.48
C GLY A 118 -1.80 -14.55 22.01
N GLY A 119 -1.18 -15.68 21.70
CA GLY A 119 -1.15 -16.16 20.33
C GLY A 119 -0.30 -17.40 20.13
N THR A 120 -0.15 -17.80 18.88
CA THR A 120 0.72 -18.92 18.48
C THR A 120 2.14 -18.70 18.98
N GLY A 121 2.67 -19.66 19.75
CA GLY A 121 4.03 -19.57 20.29
C GLY A 121 4.21 -18.63 21.49
N VAL A 122 3.13 -18.09 22.05
CA VAL A 122 3.17 -17.22 23.24
C VAL A 122 2.88 -18.05 24.49
N PRO A 123 3.87 -18.30 25.38
CA PRO A 123 3.69 -19.17 26.54
C PRO A 123 2.80 -18.57 27.64
N ALA A 124 2.75 -17.24 27.75
CA ALA A 124 1.88 -16.51 28.66
C ALA A 124 1.43 -15.18 28.03
N PRO A 125 0.15 -14.76 28.18
CA PRO A 125 -0.34 -13.52 27.60
C PRO A 125 0.38 -12.28 28.15
N VAL A 126 0.72 -11.35 27.27
CA VAL A 126 1.24 -10.02 27.65
C VAL A 126 0.10 -9.11 28.05
N GLN A 127 0.34 -8.27 29.04
CA GLN A 127 -0.64 -7.28 29.49
C GLN A 127 -0.15 -5.85 29.26
N THR A 128 -1.05 -4.98 28.83
CA THR A 128 -0.85 -3.53 28.78
C THR A 128 -2.14 -2.82 29.19
N GLU A 129 -2.10 -1.51 29.40
CA GLU A 129 -3.26 -0.72 29.79
C GLU A 129 -3.41 0.52 28.90
N PHE A 130 -4.65 0.97 28.70
CA PHE A 130 -4.94 2.28 28.13
C PHE A 130 -6.06 2.95 28.95
N THR A 131 -6.12 4.28 28.92
CA THR A 131 -7.18 5.04 29.61
C THR A 131 -8.01 5.79 28.59
N TYR A 132 -9.33 5.72 28.73
CA TYR A 132 -10.28 6.53 27.96
C TYR A 132 -11.01 7.49 28.90
N THR A 133 -11.02 8.76 28.52
CA THR A 133 -11.73 9.85 29.21
C THR A 133 -12.50 10.61 28.15
N LYS A 134 -13.76 10.95 28.42
CA LYS A 134 -14.58 11.73 27.49
C LYS A 134 -14.02 13.14 27.35
N PRO A 135 -14.12 13.75 26.16
CA PRO A 135 -13.86 15.17 25.98
C PRO A 135 -14.82 15.96 26.87
N GLN A 136 -14.30 16.85 27.72
CA GLN A 136 -15.13 17.80 28.47
C GLN A 136 -15.60 18.90 27.52
N ASP A 137 -16.87 19.28 27.60
CA ASP A 137 -17.37 20.45 26.89
C ASP A 137 -16.56 21.69 27.29
N PRO A 138 -16.18 22.56 26.34
CA PRO A 138 -15.46 23.78 26.66
C PRO A 138 -16.33 24.63 27.61
N PRO A 139 -15.77 25.12 28.73
CA PRO A 139 -16.52 25.96 29.65
C PRO A 139 -16.94 27.27 28.93
N PRO A 140 -18.12 27.84 29.26
CA PRO A 140 -18.54 29.11 28.69
C PRO A 140 -17.57 30.24 29.06
N PRO A 141 -17.38 31.25 28.18
CA PRO A 141 -16.39 32.30 28.41
C PRO A 141 -16.78 33.15 29.64
N SER A 142 -15.90 33.15 30.64
CA SER A 142 -16.03 33.95 31.86
C SER A 142 -15.14 35.19 31.77
N ASN A 143 -15.76 36.37 31.77
CA ASN A 143 -15.11 37.66 31.99
C ASN A 143 -14.73 37.82 33.46
N GLY A 144 -13.45 38.00 33.78
CA GLY A 144 -13.02 38.41 35.11
C GLY A 144 -11.52 38.25 35.32
N GLY A 145 -10.80 39.38 35.35
CA GLY A 145 -9.36 39.44 35.61
C GLY A 145 -8.97 39.05 37.03
N GLY A 146 -7.72 38.60 37.17
CA GLY A 146 -7.11 38.23 38.43
C GLY A 146 -5.82 37.45 38.20
N ASP A 147 -4.72 38.18 38.19
CA ASP A 147 -3.34 37.70 38.25
C ASP A 147 -3.14 36.68 39.37
N THR A 148 -2.64 35.47 39.03
CA THR A 148 -1.56 34.79 39.74
C THR A 148 -1.09 33.58 38.94
N GLY A 149 0.21 33.56 38.59
CA GLY A 149 0.98 32.31 38.49
C GLY A 149 0.86 31.55 37.18
N THR A 150 1.19 32.18 36.05
CA THR A 150 1.58 31.44 34.85
C THR A 150 2.89 30.69 35.13
N ALA A 151 2.78 29.40 35.47
CA ALA A 151 3.74 28.44 34.96
C ALA A 151 3.76 28.60 33.44
N PRO A 152 4.93 28.76 32.80
CA PRO A 152 4.97 29.02 31.38
C PRO A 152 4.34 27.83 30.65
N VAL A 153 3.30 28.10 29.87
CA VAL A 153 2.97 27.26 28.71
C VAL A 153 4.24 27.25 27.87
N VAL A 154 4.90 26.10 27.79
CA VAL A 154 6.08 25.92 26.94
C VAL A 154 5.60 25.93 25.48
N VAL A 155 5.38 27.13 24.95
CA VAL A 155 5.40 27.40 23.51
C VAL A 155 6.87 27.41 23.12
N GLY A 156 7.44 26.22 22.91
CA GLY A 156 8.88 26.08 22.69
C GLY A 156 9.43 24.66 22.56
N GLY A 157 8.59 23.66 22.28
CA GLY A 157 9.07 22.33 21.92
C GLY A 157 9.35 22.26 20.42
N GLY A 158 10.63 22.17 20.03
CA GLY A 158 10.99 21.78 18.66
C GLY A 158 10.41 20.41 18.31
N SER A 159 10.33 20.07 17.03
CA SER A 159 9.94 18.71 16.63
C SER A 159 10.90 17.68 17.24
N ARG A 160 10.39 16.51 17.59
CA ARG A 160 11.18 15.44 18.24
C ARG A 160 11.10 14.15 17.44
N VAL A 161 12.21 13.46 17.32
CA VAL A 161 12.29 12.10 16.75
C VAL A 161 12.86 11.18 17.82
N GLU A 162 12.23 10.01 17.99
CA GLU A 162 12.64 8.97 18.93
C GLU A 162 12.77 7.63 18.19
N ALA A 163 13.65 6.74 18.64
CA ALA A 163 13.77 5.41 18.07
C ALA A 163 12.61 4.51 18.54
N GLY A 164 11.94 3.86 17.58
CA GLY A 164 10.93 2.83 17.82
C GLY A 164 11.49 1.40 17.82
N GLY A 165 12.75 1.21 17.41
CA GLY A 165 13.38 -0.10 17.20
C GLY A 165 13.15 -0.63 15.77
N GLU A 166 13.96 -1.60 15.34
CA GLU A 166 13.81 -2.31 14.05
C GLU A 166 13.74 -1.40 12.81
N GLY A 167 14.39 -0.24 12.86
CA GLY A 167 14.38 0.75 11.78
C GLY A 167 13.15 1.67 11.77
N ILE A 168 12.40 1.74 12.86
CA ILE A 168 11.29 2.65 13.07
C ILE A 168 11.76 3.91 13.82
N LEU A 169 11.31 5.07 13.35
CA LEU A 169 11.42 6.37 13.99
C LEU A 169 10.02 6.89 14.32
N ILE A 170 9.82 7.36 15.56
CA ILE A 170 8.56 7.96 16.00
C ILE A 170 8.77 9.47 16.07
N GLY A 171 8.08 10.19 15.18
CA GLY A 171 8.16 11.64 15.04
C GLY A 171 7.00 12.35 15.73
N GLN A 172 7.32 13.34 16.56
CA GLN A 172 6.38 14.30 17.12
C GLN A 172 6.60 15.64 16.38
N PRO A 173 5.73 15.99 15.42
CA PRO A 173 5.87 17.24 14.68
C PRO A 173 5.53 18.45 15.55
N ARG A 174 6.02 19.62 15.14
CA ARG A 174 5.59 20.93 15.68
C ARG A 174 4.60 21.59 14.72
N LEU A 175 3.64 22.34 15.25
CA LEU A 175 2.76 23.15 14.41
C LEU A 175 3.49 24.44 14.05
N ASP A 176 3.60 24.72 12.75
CA ASP A 176 4.05 26.03 12.28
C ASP A 176 2.88 27.02 12.34
N GLY A 177 2.99 28.03 13.21
CA GLY A 177 1.90 29.00 13.41
C GLY A 177 1.66 29.94 12.22
N ALA A 178 2.61 30.07 11.30
CA ALA A 178 2.46 30.91 10.12
C ALA A 178 1.82 30.13 8.96
N SER A 179 2.27 28.89 8.74
CA SER A 179 1.79 28.07 7.64
C SER A 179 0.68 27.10 8.01
N GLY A 180 0.43 26.83 9.30
CA GLY A 180 -0.51 25.81 9.80
C GLY A 180 -0.09 24.36 9.50
N GLN A 181 1.19 24.13 9.17
CA GLN A 181 1.72 22.83 8.78
C GLN A 181 2.34 22.10 9.98
N ALA A 182 2.18 20.79 10.05
CA ALA A 182 2.90 19.94 10.99
C ALA A 182 4.30 19.64 10.44
N VAL A 183 5.34 20.27 11.02
CA VAL A 183 6.73 20.13 10.59
C VAL A 183 7.47 19.14 11.48
N LEU A 184 8.07 18.14 10.87
CA LEU A 184 8.97 17.18 11.52
C LEU A 184 10.38 17.32 10.91
N ASP A 185 11.30 17.89 11.68
CA ASP A 185 12.72 17.95 11.33
C ASP A 185 13.40 16.62 11.74
N ILE A 186 13.93 15.87 10.76
CA ILE A 186 14.55 14.55 10.95
C ILE A 186 16.05 14.68 10.69
N ARG A 187 16.90 14.23 11.62
CA ARG A 187 18.35 14.40 11.49
C ARG A 187 18.99 13.25 10.73
N ALA A 188 20.17 13.51 10.15
CA ALA A 188 20.95 12.50 9.45
C ALA A 188 21.31 11.33 10.38
N GLU A 189 21.69 11.62 11.62
CA GLU A 189 22.04 10.59 12.60
C GLU A 189 20.87 9.66 12.95
N ASP A 190 19.64 10.17 13.00
CA ASP A 190 18.44 9.37 13.31
C ASP A 190 18.14 8.40 12.16
N LEU A 191 18.22 8.88 10.92
CA LEU A 191 18.01 8.06 9.72
C LEU A 191 19.10 6.98 9.56
N GLU A 192 20.37 7.34 9.77
CA GLU A 192 21.49 6.40 9.75
C GLU A 192 21.33 5.31 10.82
N ALA A 193 21.00 5.70 12.06
CA ALA A 193 20.79 4.77 13.16
C ALA A 193 19.62 3.82 12.89
N ALA A 194 18.50 4.33 12.38
CA ALA A 194 17.35 3.51 12.01
C ALA A 194 17.67 2.56 10.85
N ARG A 195 18.34 3.04 9.78
CA ARG A 195 18.74 2.20 8.63
C ARG A 195 19.61 1.02 9.06
N ASN A 196 20.51 1.24 10.02
CA ASN A 196 21.39 0.18 10.53
C ASN A 196 20.62 -0.91 11.31
N GLN A 197 19.45 -0.57 11.86
CA GLN A 197 18.55 -1.51 12.55
C GLN A 197 17.48 -2.11 11.64
N ALA A 198 17.17 -1.48 10.50
CA ALA A 198 16.15 -1.94 9.57
C ALA A 198 16.51 -3.30 8.98
N VAL A 199 15.59 -4.26 9.06
CA VAL A 199 15.75 -5.60 8.49
C VAL A 199 15.49 -5.54 6.99
N PRO A 200 16.39 -6.06 6.13
CA PRO A 200 16.13 -6.13 4.69
C PRO A 200 15.04 -7.15 4.38
N ASP A 201 14.21 -6.84 3.38
CA ASP A 201 13.26 -7.80 2.82
C ASP A 201 13.95 -8.89 1.95
N ARG A 202 13.15 -9.76 1.33
CA ARG A 202 13.65 -10.85 0.48
C ARG A 202 14.45 -10.36 -0.73
N SER A 203 14.18 -9.13 -1.19
CA SER A 203 14.85 -8.48 -2.31
C SER A 203 16.05 -7.65 -1.83
N GLY A 204 16.36 -7.66 -0.52
CA GLY A 204 17.49 -6.96 0.08
C GLY A 204 17.21 -5.49 0.40
N VAL A 205 15.96 -5.02 0.27
CA VAL A 205 15.57 -3.64 0.49
C VAL A 205 15.34 -3.39 1.98
N ARG A 206 16.00 -2.37 2.52
CA ARG A 206 15.78 -1.87 3.89
C ARG A 206 14.83 -0.69 3.86
N THR A 207 13.73 -0.79 4.59
CA THR A 207 12.78 0.31 4.74
C THR A 207 12.89 0.90 6.15
N VAL A 208 13.29 2.17 6.23
CA VAL A 208 13.19 2.96 7.46
C VAL A 208 11.79 3.55 7.52
N THR A 209 11.05 3.30 8.61
CA THR A 209 9.68 3.80 8.77
C THR A 209 9.67 4.96 9.74
N ILE A 210 9.12 6.10 9.32
CA ILE A 210 8.97 7.32 10.09
C ILE A 210 7.48 7.50 10.39
N GLN A 211 7.08 7.19 11.62
CA GLN A 211 5.72 7.33 12.11
C GLN A 211 5.51 8.73 12.66
N VAL A 212 4.76 9.55 11.93
CA VAL A 212 4.48 10.93 12.31
C VAL A 212 3.18 10.96 13.10
N LYS A 213 3.26 11.34 14.38
CA LYS A 213 2.07 11.47 15.23
C LYS A 213 1.13 12.53 14.63
N PRO A 214 -0.19 12.27 14.58
CA PRO A 214 -1.18 13.27 14.19
C PRO A 214 -1.05 14.53 15.04
N LEU A 215 -1.28 15.69 14.43
CA LEU A 215 -1.23 16.98 15.11
C LEU A 215 -2.50 17.77 14.82
N GLU A 216 -3.21 18.15 15.87
CA GLU A 216 -4.45 18.92 15.76
C GLU A 216 -4.19 20.29 15.10
N GLY A 217 -5.10 20.71 14.21
CA GLY A 217 -4.99 21.95 13.44
C GLY A 217 -4.04 21.90 12.24
N ALA A 218 -3.31 20.79 12.04
CA ALA A 218 -2.45 20.64 10.88
C ALA A 218 -3.25 20.30 9.62
N HIS A 219 -3.04 21.07 8.54
CA HIS A 219 -3.64 20.79 7.23
C HIS A 219 -2.63 20.24 6.21
N ALA A 220 -1.36 20.09 6.60
CA ALA A 220 -0.34 19.38 5.84
C ALA A 220 0.73 18.86 6.79
N TYR A 221 1.44 17.82 6.36
CA TYR A 221 2.58 17.27 7.07
C TYR A 221 3.85 17.50 6.25
N VAL A 222 4.86 18.14 6.84
CA VAL A 222 6.16 18.42 6.24
C VAL A 222 7.23 17.57 6.92
N GLN A 223 7.88 16.70 6.17
CA GLN A 223 8.96 15.84 6.63
C GLN A 223 10.26 16.41 6.07
N ARG A 224 10.99 17.13 6.92
CA ARG A 224 12.25 17.74 6.55
C ARG A 224 13.39 16.76 6.80
N VAL A 225 14.08 16.39 5.74
CA VAL A 225 15.24 15.50 5.76
C VAL A 225 16.47 16.19 5.16
N PRO A 226 17.70 15.79 5.52
CA PRO A 226 18.89 16.19 4.80
C PRO A 226 18.84 15.65 3.37
N ALA A 227 19.23 16.46 2.38
CA ALA A 227 19.23 16.04 0.98
C ALA A 227 19.99 14.72 0.75
N ALA A 228 21.12 14.54 1.44
CA ALA A 228 21.95 13.35 1.38
C ALA A 228 21.21 12.04 1.75
N ALA A 229 20.10 12.10 2.50
CA ALA A 229 19.32 10.91 2.83
C ALA A 229 18.58 10.34 1.61
N ILE A 230 18.11 11.21 0.72
CA ILE A 230 17.28 10.86 -0.45
C ILE A 230 17.95 11.17 -1.79
N SER A 231 19.24 11.52 -1.76
CA SER A 231 20.11 11.66 -2.92
C SER A 231 21.33 10.73 -2.88
N SER A 232 21.28 9.69 -2.05
CA SER A 232 22.35 8.71 -1.93
C SER A 232 22.20 7.61 -2.96
N ALA A 233 23.30 7.11 -3.52
CA ALA A 233 23.30 5.93 -4.39
C ALA A 233 23.11 4.64 -3.58
N SER A 234 21.99 4.55 -2.85
CA SER A 234 21.60 3.43 -1.99
C SER A 234 20.32 2.80 -2.54
N PRO A 235 20.37 2.08 -3.69
CA PRO A 235 19.17 1.63 -4.40
C PRO A 235 18.30 0.66 -3.59
N ASN A 236 18.84 0.08 -2.52
CA ASN A 236 18.15 -0.83 -1.60
C ASN A 236 17.71 -0.16 -0.28
N THR A 237 17.68 1.17 -0.20
CA THR A 237 17.15 1.89 0.97
C THR A 237 15.88 2.64 0.58
N ARG A 238 14.85 2.55 1.42
CA ARG A 238 13.58 3.26 1.31
C ARG A 238 13.27 3.98 2.61
N TYR A 239 12.62 5.13 2.53
CA TYR A 239 12.07 5.85 3.68
C TYR A 239 10.56 5.93 3.54
N ARG A 240 9.83 5.33 4.46
CA ARG A 240 8.37 5.35 4.52
C ARG A 240 7.92 6.35 5.56
N PHE A 241 7.17 7.36 5.16
CA PHE A 241 6.59 8.35 6.05
C PHE A 241 5.10 8.02 6.25
N GLU A 242 4.71 7.70 7.48
CA GLU A 242 3.32 7.44 7.87
C GLU A 242 2.75 8.69 8.56
N THR A 243 1.71 9.29 8.00
CA THR A 243 1.09 10.52 8.51
C THR A 243 -0.42 10.37 8.66
N GLY A 244 -1.07 11.33 9.31
CA GLY A 244 -2.53 11.36 9.38
C GLY A 244 -3.23 11.57 8.02
N ALA A 245 -2.51 12.06 7.00
CA ALA A 245 -3.04 12.27 5.64
C ALA A 245 -2.86 11.07 4.71
N GLY A 246 -2.10 10.06 5.16
CA GLY A 246 -1.68 8.91 4.36
C GLY A 246 -0.20 8.63 4.52
N SER A 247 0.32 7.68 3.76
CA SER A 247 1.74 7.35 3.76
C SER A 247 2.37 7.49 2.39
N PHE A 248 3.66 7.77 2.35
CA PHE A 248 4.43 7.73 1.13
C PHE A 248 5.84 7.20 1.40
N THR A 249 6.34 6.41 0.47
CA THR A 249 7.63 5.74 0.54
C THR A 249 8.49 6.25 -0.59
N VAL A 250 9.64 6.83 -0.26
CA VAL A 250 10.59 7.35 -1.25
C VAL A 250 11.86 6.51 -1.26
N PRO A 251 12.47 6.30 -2.43
CA PRO A 251 13.77 5.68 -2.52
C PRO A 251 14.90 6.63 -2.12
N ALA A 252 15.99 6.08 -1.61
CA ALA A 252 17.13 6.88 -1.13
C ALA A 252 17.89 7.59 -2.26
N ASP A 253 17.60 7.26 -3.52
CA ASP A 253 18.05 7.87 -4.77
C ASP A 253 16.91 8.64 -5.49
N MET A 254 15.89 9.10 -4.75
CA MET A 254 14.77 9.91 -5.28
C MET A 254 15.26 11.17 -6.00
N LEU A 255 16.32 11.82 -5.48
CA LEU A 255 16.91 13.04 -6.06
C LEU A 255 18.34 12.77 -6.55
N SER A 256 18.71 13.36 -7.67
CA SER A 256 20.07 13.30 -8.20
C SER A 256 21.00 14.34 -7.56
N SER A 257 22.31 14.13 -7.68
CA SER A 257 23.33 15.11 -7.26
C SER A 257 23.33 16.40 -8.09
N GLU A 258 22.60 16.44 -9.20
CA GLU A 258 22.38 17.66 -9.99
C GLU A 258 21.24 18.51 -9.42
N GLU A 259 20.28 17.88 -8.74
CA GLU A 259 19.10 18.54 -8.16
C GLU A 259 19.38 19.12 -6.77
N VAL A 260 20.28 18.50 -6.00
CA VAL A 260 20.58 18.88 -4.60
C VAL A 260 22.07 18.84 -4.28
N ARG A 261 22.49 19.67 -3.32
CA ARG A 261 23.88 19.77 -2.83
C ARG A 261 24.01 19.22 -1.41
N PRO A 262 25.22 18.78 -1.00
CA PRO A 262 25.49 18.49 0.40
C PRO A 262 25.18 19.70 1.30
N GLY A 263 24.39 19.48 2.34
CA GLY A 263 23.92 20.52 3.26
C GLY A 263 22.55 21.10 2.92
N ASP A 264 22.00 20.83 1.73
CA ASP A 264 20.62 21.18 1.42
C ASP A 264 19.64 20.39 2.31
N THR A 265 18.48 21.00 2.49
CA THR A 265 17.34 20.40 3.17
C THR A 265 16.24 20.11 2.16
N VAL A 266 15.56 18.98 2.33
CA VAL A 266 14.43 18.60 1.50
C VAL A 266 13.20 18.40 2.36
N ASP A 267 12.15 19.12 2.01
CA ASP A 267 10.82 19.00 2.59
C ASP A 267 9.99 18.09 1.69
N LEU A 268 9.62 16.92 2.20
CA LEU A 268 8.64 16.02 1.60
C LEU A 268 7.29 16.34 2.25
N ILE A 269 6.30 16.69 1.44
CA ILE A 269 5.04 17.27 1.92
C ILE A 269 3.89 16.42 1.43
N ILE A 270 3.03 15.99 2.35
CA ILE A 270 1.72 15.41 2.04
C ILE A 270 0.62 16.30 2.62
N ARG A 271 -0.33 16.67 1.75
CA ARG A 271 -1.43 17.59 2.08
C ARG A 271 -2.77 17.02 1.59
N PRO A 272 -3.76 16.82 2.47
CA PRO A 272 -5.15 16.67 2.04
C PRO A 272 -5.60 17.91 1.25
N VAL A 273 -6.27 17.71 0.12
CA VAL A 273 -6.78 18.80 -0.71
C VAL A 273 -8.26 18.98 -0.45
N GLU A 274 -8.64 20.20 -0.08
CA GLU A 274 -10.05 20.56 0.10
C GLU A 274 -10.79 20.46 -1.22
N ARG A 275 -12.02 19.92 -1.16
CA ARG A 275 -12.81 19.71 -2.38
C ARG A 275 -13.08 21.01 -3.13
N SER A 276 -13.20 22.14 -2.42
CA SER A 276 -13.39 23.47 -3.02
C SER A 276 -12.26 23.89 -3.95
N ASP A 277 -11.07 23.34 -3.78
CA ASP A 277 -9.86 23.72 -4.50
C ASP A 277 -9.68 22.92 -5.80
N LEU A 278 -10.65 22.05 -6.12
CA LEU A 278 -10.63 21.17 -7.27
C LEU A 278 -11.49 21.70 -8.44
N PRO A 279 -11.07 21.49 -9.70
CA PRO A 279 -11.89 21.75 -10.87
C PRO A 279 -13.26 21.06 -10.78
N SER A 280 -14.32 21.67 -11.32
CA SER A 280 -15.68 21.11 -11.27
C SER A 280 -15.77 19.72 -11.90
N SER A 281 -15.08 19.50 -13.03
CA SER A 281 -15.00 18.21 -13.71
C SER A 281 -14.46 17.11 -12.80
N LEU A 282 -13.36 17.37 -12.09
CA LEU A 282 -12.80 16.40 -11.16
C LEU A 282 -13.74 16.17 -9.96
N ARG A 283 -14.34 17.24 -9.40
CA ARG A 283 -15.28 17.11 -8.29
C ARG A 283 -16.47 16.21 -8.62
N GLU A 284 -16.99 16.27 -9.84
CA GLU A 284 -18.07 15.39 -10.31
C GLU A 284 -17.60 13.94 -10.42
N GLN A 285 -16.39 13.72 -10.94
CA GLN A 285 -15.82 12.39 -11.14
C GLN A 285 -15.50 11.66 -9.82
N ILE A 286 -14.93 12.37 -8.84
CA ILE A 286 -14.43 11.74 -7.60
C ILE A 286 -15.44 11.75 -6.45
N GLY A 287 -16.49 12.57 -6.53
CA GLY A 287 -17.44 12.72 -5.41
C GLY A 287 -16.76 13.26 -4.14
N ASP A 288 -17.02 12.62 -3.00
CA ASP A 288 -16.45 12.97 -1.69
C ASP A 288 -15.17 12.19 -1.33
N ARG A 289 -14.59 11.50 -2.32
CA ARG A 289 -13.40 10.66 -2.11
C ARG A 289 -12.16 11.52 -1.85
N PRO A 290 -11.20 11.02 -1.05
CA PRO A 290 -10.06 11.80 -0.61
C PRO A 290 -9.14 12.19 -1.78
N VAL A 291 -8.56 13.38 -1.67
CA VAL A 291 -7.51 13.88 -2.54
C VAL A 291 -6.32 14.28 -1.70
N VAL A 292 -5.13 13.85 -2.10
CA VAL A 292 -3.87 14.27 -1.49
C VAL A 292 -2.97 14.90 -2.54
N GLU A 293 -2.22 15.90 -2.13
CA GLU A 293 -1.14 16.50 -2.92
C GLU A 293 0.18 16.12 -2.27
N ILE A 294 1.10 15.63 -3.11
CA ILE A 294 2.47 15.36 -2.71
C ILE A 294 3.37 16.41 -3.35
N VAL A 295 4.23 17.04 -2.55
CA VAL A 295 5.16 18.08 -3.00
C VAL A 295 6.53 17.79 -2.44
N VAL A 296 7.56 18.08 -3.24
CA VAL A 296 8.94 18.17 -2.77
C VAL A 296 9.41 19.61 -2.84
N ALA A 297 10.09 20.07 -1.80
CA ALA A 297 10.73 21.38 -1.78
C ALA A 297 12.19 21.27 -1.35
N VAL A 298 13.07 21.97 -2.05
CA VAL A 298 14.52 22.03 -1.73
C VAL A 298 14.82 23.40 -1.15
N ASN A 299 15.35 23.44 0.07
CA ASN A 299 15.60 24.66 0.82
C ASN A 299 14.36 25.58 0.88
N GLY A 300 13.19 24.99 1.14
CA GLY A 300 11.90 25.68 1.23
C GLY A 300 11.27 26.07 -0.12
N ASN A 301 11.92 25.79 -1.25
CA ASN A 301 11.38 26.10 -2.58
C ASN A 301 10.77 24.85 -3.20
N ALA A 302 9.44 24.86 -3.37
CA ALA A 302 8.71 23.79 -4.04
C ALA A 302 9.18 23.61 -5.49
N ARG A 303 9.22 22.35 -5.96
CA ARG A 303 9.64 22.00 -7.31
C ARG A 303 8.75 20.91 -7.89
N ALA A 304 8.57 20.95 -9.21
CA ALA A 304 8.10 19.79 -9.94
C ALA A 304 9.19 18.70 -9.87
N TRP A 305 8.77 17.46 -9.68
CA TRP A 305 9.67 16.31 -9.62
C TRP A 305 9.15 15.18 -10.48
N SER A 306 10.04 14.56 -11.25
CA SER A 306 9.81 13.30 -11.93
C SER A 306 11.11 12.51 -12.07
N HIS A 307 11.05 11.22 -11.73
CA HIS A 307 12.19 10.31 -11.87
C HIS A 307 11.71 8.90 -12.26
N PRO A 308 11.65 8.57 -13.57
CA PRO A 308 11.20 7.27 -14.07
C PRO A 308 11.92 6.04 -13.49
N GLY A 309 13.17 6.20 -13.05
CA GLY A 309 13.98 5.13 -12.46
C GLY A 309 13.86 5.00 -10.94
N ALA A 310 13.15 5.90 -10.26
CA ALA A 310 13.09 5.95 -8.80
C ALA A 310 11.64 6.25 -8.35
N PRO A 311 10.68 5.36 -8.65
CA PRO A 311 9.28 5.58 -8.33
C PRO A 311 9.06 5.69 -6.81
N VAL A 312 8.09 6.52 -6.43
CA VAL A 312 7.59 6.61 -5.05
C VAL A 312 6.31 5.79 -4.91
N THR A 313 6.12 5.17 -3.74
CA THR A 313 4.86 4.53 -3.38
C THR A 313 4.04 5.47 -2.52
N VAL A 314 2.75 5.61 -2.78
CA VAL A 314 1.84 6.44 -1.99
C VAL A 314 0.65 5.59 -1.55
N SER A 315 0.15 5.84 -0.35
CA SER A 315 -1.01 5.19 0.23
C SER A 315 -1.98 6.22 0.80
N ILE A 316 -3.23 6.16 0.37
CA ILE A 316 -4.31 7.06 0.80
C ILE A 316 -5.35 6.26 1.58
N PRO A 317 -5.58 6.55 2.87
CA PRO A 317 -6.63 5.90 3.64
C PRO A 317 -8.00 6.10 2.99
N TYR A 318 -8.73 5.00 2.79
CA TYR A 318 -10.05 5.04 2.18
C TYR A 318 -10.94 3.92 2.72
N ARG A 319 -12.19 4.24 3.04
CA ARG A 319 -13.17 3.25 3.49
C ARG A 319 -14.33 3.20 2.50
N PRO A 320 -14.28 2.30 1.50
CA PRO A 320 -15.36 2.14 0.55
C PRO A 320 -16.63 1.65 1.24
N ALA A 321 -17.78 1.98 0.65
CA ALA A 321 -19.09 1.54 1.11
C ALA A 321 -19.97 1.16 -0.07
N GLY A 322 -21.01 0.34 0.17
CA GLY A 322 -21.98 -0.03 -0.85
C GLY A 322 -21.35 -0.73 -2.05
N GLU A 323 -21.62 -0.22 -3.25
CA GLU A 323 -21.13 -0.78 -4.53
C GLU A 323 -19.60 -0.80 -4.61
N GLU A 324 -18.92 0.22 -4.07
CA GLU A 324 -17.46 0.28 -4.10
C GLU A 324 -16.81 -0.81 -3.26
N LEU A 325 -17.44 -1.18 -2.15
CA LEU A 325 -16.97 -2.29 -1.31
C LEU A 325 -17.22 -3.64 -2.00
N ALA A 326 -18.32 -3.77 -2.75
CA ALA A 326 -18.63 -4.96 -3.53
C ALA A 326 -17.70 -5.14 -4.74
N HIS A 327 -17.13 -4.05 -5.24
CA HIS A 327 -16.26 -4.00 -6.42
C HIS A 327 -14.97 -3.23 -6.12
N SER A 328 -14.27 -3.59 -5.04
CA SER A 328 -13.09 -2.86 -4.56
C SER A 328 -11.94 -2.83 -5.59
N GLU A 329 -11.87 -3.81 -6.49
CA GLU A 329 -10.93 -3.82 -7.62
C GLU A 329 -11.14 -2.64 -8.60
N GLN A 330 -12.32 -2.01 -8.61
CA GLN A 330 -12.65 -0.85 -9.44
C GLN A 330 -12.42 0.50 -8.74
N ILE A 331 -11.90 0.48 -7.50
CA ILE A 331 -11.37 1.68 -6.85
C ILE A 331 -10.04 2.02 -7.51
N VAL A 332 -9.90 3.24 -8.03
CA VAL A 332 -8.75 3.68 -8.82
C VAL A 332 -8.13 4.94 -8.24
N VAL A 333 -6.95 5.28 -8.73
CA VAL A 333 -6.30 6.57 -8.43
C VAL A 333 -6.23 7.37 -9.71
N LEU A 334 -6.60 8.64 -9.64
CA LEU A 334 -6.45 9.61 -10.72
C LEU A 334 -5.41 10.64 -10.31
N TYR A 335 -4.50 11.01 -11.19
CA TYR A 335 -3.68 12.21 -11.01
C TYR A 335 -4.18 13.33 -11.92
N LEU A 336 -3.96 14.58 -11.50
CA LEU A 336 -4.19 15.73 -12.36
C LEU A 336 -2.92 16.06 -13.15
N ASP A 337 -3.03 16.11 -14.47
CA ASP A 337 -1.96 16.57 -15.34
C ASP A 337 -1.89 18.12 -15.38
N GLU A 338 -0.89 18.65 -16.10
CA GLU A 338 -0.69 20.10 -16.24
C GLU A 338 -1.87 20.83 -16.90
N SER A 339 -2.70 20.11 -17.67
CA SER A 339 -3.92 20.66 -18.29
C SER A 339 -5.13 20.65 -17.33
N GLY A 340 -4.99 20.00 -16.17
CA GLY A 340 -6.07 19.77 -15.23
C GLY A 340 -6.97 18.58 -15.60
N ALA A 341 -6.53 17.73 -16.53
CA ALA A 341 -7.23 16.49 -16.86
C ALA A 341 -6.89 15.39 -15.85
N ALA A 342 -7.89 14.56 -15.55
CA ALA A 342 -7.74 13.43 -14.64
C ALA A 342 -7.25 12.20 -15.42
N VAL A 343 -6.09 11.66 -15.04
CA VAL A 343 -5.45 10.53 -15.72
C VAL A 343 -5.31 9.36 -14.73
N PRO A 344 -5.72 8.13 -15.10
CA PRO A 344 -5.56 6.96 -14.26
C PRO A 344 -4.10 6.66 -13.93
N VAL A 345 -3.81 6.40 -12.65
CA VAL A 345 -2.58 5.78 -12.19
C VAL A 345 -2.77 4.27 -12.20
N THR A 346 -2.20 3.60 -13.20
CA THR A 346 -2.50 2.20 -13.49
C THR A 346 -2.09 1.25 -12.36
N SER A 347 -1.09 1.60 -11.55
CA SER A 347 -0.64 0.85 -10.37
C SER A 347 -1.56 0.96 -9.14
N GLY A 348 -2.61 1.78 -9.22
CA GLY A 348 -3.50 2.07 -8.09
C GLY A 348 -4.42 0.91 -7.73
N ARG A 349 -4.32 0.45 -6.49
CA ARG A 349 -5.09 -0.69 -5.95
C ARG A 349 -5.58 -0.40 -4.55
N TYR A 350 -6.76 -0.91 -4.22
CA TYR A 350 -7.27 -0.91 -2.86
C TYR A 350 -6.73 -2.13 -2.12
N ASP A 351 -6.13 -1.92 -0.94
CA ASP A 351 -5.71 -2.98 -0.03
C ASP A 351 -6.78 -3.14 1.05
N ASP A 352 -7.61 -4.19 0.94
CA ASP A 352 -8.69 -4.50 1.89
C ASP A 352 -8.17 -4.69 3.32
N ARG A 353 -6.90 -5.13 3.49
CA ARG A 353 -6.30 -5.42 4.80
C ARG A 353 -5.92 -4.15 5.54
N THR A 354 -5.45 -3.12 4.83
CA THR A 354 -5.04 -1.85 5.45
C THR A 354 -6.13 -0.78 5.39
N GLY A 355 -7.11 -0.93 4.49
CA GLY A 355 -8.11 0.11 4.24
C GLY A 355 -7.49 1.33 3.54
N GLU A 356 -6.55 1.08 2.63
CA GLU A 356 -5.84 2.13 1.92
C GLU A 356 -5.81 1.87 0.41
N VAL A 357 -5.77 2.95 -0.38
CA VAL A 357 -5.50 2.89 -1.81
C VAL A 357 -4.01 3.15 -2.03
N VAL A 358 -3.30 2.13 -2.49
CA VAL A 358 -1.84 2.14 -2.70
C VAL A 358 -1.52 2.25 -4.18
N PHE A 359 -0.56 3.09 -4.55
CA PHE A 359 -0.10 3.25 -5.92
C PHE A 359 1.39 3.60 -5.98
N GLU A 360 1.99 3.39 -7.14
CA GLU A 360 3.35 3.83 -7.47
C GLU A 360 3.30 4.93 -8.53
N THR A 361 4.16 5.94 -8.39
CA THR A 361 4.23 7.07 -9.33
C THR A 361 5.68 7.56 -9.48
N SER A 362 6.03 8.00 -10.68
CA SER A 362 7.36 8.52 -11.03
C SER A 362 7.37 10.04 -11.19
N HIS A 363 6.33 10.71 -10.72
CA HIS A 363 6.23 12.16 -10.61
C HIS A 363 5.43 12.50 -9.37
N LEU A 364 5.46 13.76 -8.91
CA LEU A 364 4.59 14.22 -7.82
C LEU A 364 3.45 15.09 -8.39
N SER A 365 2.25 14.92 -7.85
CA SER A 365 1.04 15.67 -8.25
C SER A 365 -0.02 15.62 -7.15
N ARG A 366 -1.24 16.05 -7.49
CA ARG A 366 -2.48 15.73 -6.78
C ARG A 366 -2.99 14.38 -7.24
N TYR A 367 -3.32 13.53 -6.28
CA TYR A 367 -3.88 12.20 -6.50
C TYR A 367 -5.22 12.08 -5.79
N ALA A 368 -6.23 11.67 -6.53
CA ALA A 368 -7.58 11.47 -6.05
C ALA A 368 -7.94 9.99 -6.07
N VAL A 369 -8.54 9.51 -4.98
CA VAL A 369 -9.24 8.23 -5.00
C VAL A 369 -10.52 8.40 -5.82
N ALA A 370 -10.81 7.46 -6.71
CA ALA A 370 -12.01 7.44 -7.52
C ALA A 370 -12.58 6.02 -7.57
N TYR A 371 -13.84 5.91 -7.99
CA TYR A 371 -14.45 4.65 -8.35
C TYR A 371 -14.85 4.73 -9.81
N ALA A 372 -14.35 3.81 -10.63
CA ALA A 372 -14.58 3.81 -12.06
C ALA A 372 -15.20 2.48 -12.49
N SER A 373 -16.40 2.54 -13.07
CA SER A 373 -17.02 1.40 -13.73
C SER A 373 -16.97 1.60 -15.23
N LYS A 374 -16.37 0.65 -15.96
CA LYS A 374 -16.26 0.68 -17.41
C LYS A 374 -16.58 -0.70 -17.97
N THR A 375 -17.53 -0.75 -18.89
CA THR A 375 -17.97 -1.97 -19.58
C THR A 375 -18.08 -1.73 -21.08
N PHE A 376 -18.18 -2.81 -21.86
CA PHE A 376 -18.30 -2.76 -23.31
C PHE A 376 -19.46 -3.65 -23.77
N ALA A 377 -20.18 -3.20 -24.80
CA ALA A 377 -21.42 -3.83 -25.24
C ALA A 377 -21.22 -5.24 -25.81
N ASP A 378 -20.04 -5.53 -26.37
CA ASP A 378 -19.69 -6.79 -27.00
C ASP A 378 -19.16 -7.86 -26.03
N LEU A 379 -19.09 -7.56 -24.72
CA LEU A 379 -18.69 -8.54 -23.70
C LEU A 379 -19.74 -9.60 -23.41
N THR A 380 -20.98 -9.44 -23.90
CA THR A 380 -22.06 -10.43 -23.75
C THR A 380 -21.72 -11.80 -24.35
N HIS A 381 -20.78 -11.84 -25.30
CA HIS A 381 -20.30 -13.07 -25.93
C HIS A 381 -18.99 -13.61 -25.32
N ALA A 382 -18.39 -12.86 -24.38
CA ALA A 382 -17.11 -13.17 -23.74
C ALA A 382 -17.20 -13.03 -22.20
N GLU A 383 -18.28 -13.54 -21.60
CA GLU A 383 -18.55 -13.42 -20.15
C GLU A 383 -17.39 -13.89 -19.26
N TRP A 384 -16.65 -14.91 -19.70
CA TRP A 384 -15.47 -15.42 -18.99
C TRP A 384 -14.34 -14.38 -18.84
N ALA A 385 -14.29 -13.36 -19.71
CA ALA A 385 -13.32 -12.28 -19.70
C ALA A 385 -13.90 -10.95 -19.21
N ARG A 386 -15.22 -10.88 -18.97
CA ARG A 386 -15.92 -9.62 -18.63
C ARG A 386 -15.28 -8.93 -17.43
N HIS A 387 -15.26 -9.59 -16.26
CA HIS A 387 -14.72 -9.00 -15.03
C HIS A 387 -13.25 -8.57 -15.19
N PRO A 388 -12.31 -9.42 -15.68
CA PRO A 388 -10.95 -8.99 -15.97
C PRO A 388 -10.84 -7.75 -16.87
N ILE A 389 -11.64 -7.69 -17.94
CA ILE A 389 -11.63 -6.57 -18.87
C ILE A 389 -12.16 -5.30 -18.20
N GLU A 390 -13.27 -5.38 -17.48
CA GLU A 390 -13.90 -4.25 -16.81
C GLU A 390 -13.00 -3.66 -15.72
N VAL A 391 -12.35 -4.52 -14.90
CA VAL A 391 -11.38 -4.08 -13.90
C VAL A 391 -10.19 -3.38 -14.57
N LEU A 392 -9.54 -4.03 -15.54
CA LEU A 392 -8.38 -3.43 -16.20
C LEU A 392 -8.74 -2.14 -16.98
N ALA A 393 -9.97 -2.04 -17.49
CA ALA A 393 -10.45 -0.85 -18.18
C ALA A 393 -10.70 0.30 -17.20
N ALA A 394 -11.24 0.00 -16.01
CA ALA A 394 -11.36 0.97 -14.91
C ALA A 394 -9.98 1.50 -14.48
N LYS A 395 -8.98 0.62 -14.36
CA LYS A 395 -7.58 0.97 -14.05
C LYS A 395 -6.86 1.77 -15.14
N GLY A 396 -7.44 1.89 -16.34
CA GLY A 396 -6.79 2.48 -17.50
C GLY A 396 -5.68 1.62 -18.12
N VAL A 397 -5.62 0.33 -17.79
CA VAL A 397 -4.64 -0.63 -18.35
C VAL A 397 -5.05 -1.04 -19.76
N VAL A 398 -6.33 -1.34 -19.97
CA VAL A 398 -6.88 -1.71 -21.29
C VAL A 398 -7.87 -0.67 -21.79
N ASN A 399 -7.91 -0.51 -23.12
CA ASN A 399 -8.87 0.36 -23.80
C ASN A 399 -9.66 -0.45 -24.82
N GLY A 400 -10.91 -0.04 -25.04
CA GLY A 400 -11.71 -0.57 -26.14
C GLY A 400 -11.17 -0.13 -27.50
N THR A 401 -11.62 -0.79 -28.57
CA THR A 401 -11.42 -0.32 -29.95
C THR A 401 -12.32 0.86 -30.28
N SER A 402 -13.34 1.11 -29.44
CA SER A 402 -14.09 2.37 -29.33
C SER A 402 -14.53 2.54 -27.87
N ASP A 403 -15.27 3.62 -27.58
CA ASP A 403 -15.80 3.87 -26.23
C ASP A 403 -16.74 2.76 -25.73
N THR A 404 -17.41 2.03 -26.63
CA THR A 404 -18.43 1.02 -26.27
C THR A 404 -18.10 -0.39 -26.73
N VAL A 405 -16.96 -0.62 -27.40
CA VAL A 405 -16.59 -1.92 -28.00
C VAL A 405 -15.17 -2.31 -27.59
N PHE A 406 -14.98 -3.53 -27.09
CA PHE A 406 -13.66 -4.05 -26.71
C PHE A 406 -12.97 -4.89 -27.80
N SER A 407 -13.76 -5.58 -28.62
CA SER A 407 -13.35 -6.56 -29.63
C SER A 407 -12.61 -7.78 -29.05
N PRO A 408 -13.25 -8.59 -28.18
CA PRO A 408 -12.60 -9.65 -27.41
C PRO A 408 -11.93 -10.74 -28.27
N ASP A 409 -12.52 -11.10 -29.41
CA ASP A 409 -12.04 -12.17 -30.29
C ASP A 409 -10.97 -11.71 -31.30
N THR A 410 -10.69 -10.41 -31.36
CA THR A 410 -9.68 -9.89 -32.28
C THR A 410 -8.29 -10.33 -31.84
N ARG A 411 -7.47 -10.78 -32.81
CA ARG A 411 -6.07 -11.12 -32.56
C ARG A 411 -5.32 -9.89 -32.11
N ILE A 412 -4.62 -10.01 -30.99
CA ILE A 412 -3.87 -8.90 -30.44
C ILE A 412 -2.53 -8.72 -31.14
N THR A 413 -2.17 -7.47 -31.43
CA THR A 413 -0.88 -7.13 -32.01
C THR A 413 0.23 -7.10 -30.96
N ARG A 414 1.49 -7.24 -31.39
CA ARG A 414 2.66 -7.15 -30.50
C ARG A 414 2.75 -5.80 -29.79
N GLU A 415 2.43 -4.71 -30.49
CA GLU A 415 2.45 -3.36 -29.93
C GLU A 415 1.35 -3.15 -28.87
N ASP A 416 0.13 -3.66 -29.13
CA ASP A 416 -0.98 -3.53 -28.19
C ASP A 416 -0.69 -4.33 -26.92
N PHE A 417 -0.15 -5.54 -27.06
CA PHE A 417 0.23 -6.35 -25.92
C PHE A 417 1.30 -5.68 -25.06
N ILE A 418 2.37 -5.14 -25.66
CA ILE A 418 3.40 -4.41 -24.90
C ILE A 418 2.83 -3.16 -24.23
N ALA A 419 1.98 -2.39 -24.91
CA ALA A 419 1.34 -1.22 -24.32
C ALA A 419 0.51 -1.57 -23.08
N MET A 420 -0.24 -2.68 -23.12
CA MET A 420 -0.99 -3.15 -21.96
C MET A 420 -0.05 -3.69 -20.87
N LEU A 421 0.95 -4.52 -21.20
CA LEU A 421 1.89 -5.08 -20.22
C LEU A 421 2.65 -3.99 -19.44
N VAL A 422 3.13 -2.95 -20.15
CA VAL A 422 3.81 -1.80 -19.52
C VAL A 422 2.88 -1.09 -18.55
N ARG A 423 1.61 -0.86 -18.93
CA ARG A 423 0.60 -0.25 -18.04
C ARG A 423 0.23 -1.15 -16.87
N THR A 424 0.05 -2.45 -17.09
CA THR A 424 -0.26 -3.46 -16.06
C THR A 424 0.77 -3.43 -14.95
N LEU A 425 2.04 -3.31 -15.31
CA LEU A 425 3.16 -3.33 -14.36
C LEU A 425 3.60 -1.93 -13.91
N GLY A 426 2.98 -0.86 -14.42
CA GLY A 426 3.34 0.52 -14.11
C GLY A 426 4.77 0.89 -14.49
N LEU A 427 5.33 0.28 -15.55
CA LEU A 427 6.74 0.41 -15.88
C LEU A 427 7.05 1.77 -16.49
N THR A 428 8.13 2.39 -16.02
CA THR A 428 8.66 3.64 -16.57
C THR A 428 10.16 3.51 -16.82
N ALA A 429 10.67 4.19 -17.86
CA ALA A 429 12.08 4.28 -18.17
C ALA A 429 12.33 5.49 -19.09
N GLU A 430 13.56 5.98 -19.12
CA GLU A 430 13.95 6.98 -20.12
C GLU A 430 14.05 6.34 -21.51
N VAL A 431 13.31 6.89 -22.48
CA VAL A 431 13.30 6.39 -23.86
C VAL A 431 14.28 7.21 -24.72
N THR A 432 15.51 6.72 -24.85
CA THR A 432 16.57 7.36 -25.66
C THR A 432 16.62 6.88 -27.11
N GLY A 433 15.87 5.82 -27.44
CA GLY A 433 15.78 5.27 -28.80
C GLY A 433 14.87 4.05 -28.90
N ASN A 434 14.51 3.65 -30.13
CA ASN A 434 13.56 2.55 -30.37
C ASN A 434 14.01 1.60 -31.49
N PHE A 435 13.16 0.64 -31.87
CA PHE A 435 13.35 -0.20 -33.04
C PHE A 435 13.16 0.59 -34.34
N ALA A 436 13.79 0.16 -35.42
CA ALA A 436 13.83 0.88 -36.70
C ALA A 436 12.45 1.00 -37.39
N ASP A 437 11.49 0.16 -37.00
CA ASP A 437 10.11 0.13 -37.47
C ASP A 437 9.12 0.84 -36.52
N LEU A 438 9.63 1.63 -35.57
CA LEU A 438 8.85 2.51 -34.70
C LEU A 438 9.39 3.94 -34.73
N ARG A 439 8.51 4.92 -34.94
CA ARG A 439 8.84 6.34 -35.07
C ARG A 439 8.23 7.15 -33.92
N PRO A 440 8.88 8.26 -33.50
CA PRO A 440 8.26 9.19 -32.56
C PRO A 440 6.87 9.62 -33.05
N GLY A 441 5.87 9.54 -32.17
CA GLY A 441 4.47 9.81 -32.50
C GLY A 441 3.63 8.57 -32.84
N ASP A 442 4.24 7.41 -33.08
CA ASP A 442 3.50 6.15 -33.17
C ASP A 442 2.87 5.81 -31.81
N TYR A 443 1.63 5.30 -31.82
CA TYR A 443 0.85 4.95 -30.62
C TYR A 443 1.65 4.16 -29.56
N ALA A 444 2.45 3.19 -30.01
CA ALA A 444 3.19 2.30 -29.13
C ALA A 444 4.67 2.69 -28.96
N TYR A 445 5.10 3.83 -29.52
CA TYR A 445 6.50 4.24 -29.46
C TYR A 445 7.02 4.27 -28.03
N GLU A 446 6.27 4.93 -27.13
CA GLU A 446 6.68 5.07 -25.73
C GLU A 446 6.71 3.72 -25.01
N ALA A 447 5.62 2.95 -25.08
CA ALA A 447 5.54 1.68 -24.38
C ALA A 447 6.59 0.66 -24.86
N VAL A 448 6.83 0.58 -26.17
CA VAL A 448 7.87 -0.31 -26.71
C VAL A 448 9.26 0.23 -26.37
N GLY A 449 9.45 1.55 -26.35
CA GLY A 449 10.68 2.20 -25.91
C GLY A 449 11.02 1.85 -24.46
N VAL A 450 10.05 1.99 -23.55
CA VAL A 450 10.19 1.58 -22.14
C VAL A 450 10.51 0.10 -22.04
N ALA A 451 9.75 -0.77 -22.71
CA ALA A 451 10.00 -2.21 -22.69
C ALA A 451 11.40 -2.56 -23.24
N LYS A 452 11.90 -1.84 -24.25
CA LYS A 452 13.24 -2.00 -24.81
C LYS A 452 14.32 -1.53 -23.84
N ALA A 453 14.18 -0.34 -23.26
CA ALA A 453 15.13 0.23 -22.29
C ALA A 453 15.25 -0.66 -21.04
N LEU A 454 14.15 -1.30 -20.63
CA LEU A 454 14.13 -2.24 -19.51
C LEU A 454 14.59 -3.66 -19.90
N GLY A 455 14.87 -3.94 -21.17
CA GLY A 455 15.33 -5.24 -21.66
C GLY A 455 14.24 -6.32 -21.79
N ILE A 456 12.96 -5.92 -21.67
CA ILE A 456 11.79 -6.80 -21.84
C ILE A 456 11.61 -7.12 -23.33
N ALA A 457 11.57 -6.08 -24.16
CA ALA A 457 11.45 -6.19 -25.61
C ALA A 457 12.85 -6.19 -26.25
N GLN A 458 13.24 -7.31 -26.86
CA GLN A 458 14.56 -7.48 -27.50
C GLN A 458 14.50 -7.42 -29.04
N GLY A 459 13.29 -7.29 -29.61
CA GLY A 459 13.06 -7.35 -31.05
C GLY A 459 13.09 -8.78 -31.58
N ILE A 460 13.09 -8.90 -32.91
CA ILE A 460 13.12 -10.19 -33.61
C ILE A 460 14.31 -10.35 -34.57
N GLY A 461 15.28 -9.42 -34.52
CA GLY A 461 16.39 -9.31 -35.47
C GLY A 461 16.37 -7.98 -36.24
N ASP A 462 17.51 -7.62 -36.84
CA ASP A 462 17.68 -6.42 -37.69
C ASP A 462 17.18 -5.10 -37.09
N SER A 463 17.23 -4.99 -35.75
CA SER A 463 16.67 -3.86 -35.00
C SER A 463 15.18 -3.61 -35.25
N ARG A 464 14.38 -4.67 -35.51
CA ARG A 464 12.93 -4.60 -35.74
C ARG A 464 12.11 -5.22 -34.61
N PHE A 465 10.89 -4.72 -34.43
CA PHE A 465 9.94 -5.21 -33.43
C PHE A 465 8.70 -5.90 -34.03
N HIS A 466 8.33 -5.55 -35.26
CA HIS A 466 7.10 -5.95 -35.95
C HIS A 466 5.83 -5.58 -35.17
N PRO A 467 5.60 -4.28 -34.89
CA PRO A 467 4.56 -3.83 -33.97
C PRO A 467 3.14 -4.29 -34.35
N LYS A 468 2.82 -4.33 -35.65
CA LYS A 468 1.47 -4.63 -36.16
C LYS A 468 1.16 -6.12 -36.33
N GLU A 469 2.15 -7.00 -36.14
CA GLU A 469 1.92 -8.44 -36.27
C GLU A 469 1.16 -9.00 -35.07
N SER A 470 0.33 -10.01 -35.30
CA SER A 470 -0.33 -10.73 -34.21
C SER A 470 0.71 -11.45 -33.36
N ILE A 471 0.61 -11.31 -32.03
CA ILE A 471 1.53 -11.97 -31.11
C ILE A 471 1.15 -13.43 -30.89
N THR A 472 2.15 -14.32 -30.84
CA THR A 472 1.96 -15.71 -30.43
C THR A 472 1.84 -15.83 -28.92
N ARG A 473 1.18 -16.89 -28.43
CA ARG A 473 1.06 -17.12 -26.97
C ARG A 473 2.42 -17.27 -26.29
N GLN A 474 3.38 -17.96 -26.91
CA GLN A 474 4.71 -18.14 -26.33
C GLN A 474 5.53 -16.84 -26.28
N ASP A 475 5.38 -15.95 -27.27
CA ASP A 475 6.03 -14.63 -27.24
C ASP A 475 5.41 -13.74 -26.14
N MET A 476 4.09 -13.76 -26.04
CA MET A 476 3.34 -13.08 -24.98
C MET A 476 3.84 -13.52 -23.60
N MET A 477 3.93 -14.83 -23.37
CA MET A 477 4.46 -15.42 -22.13
C MET A 477 5.92 -15.03 -21.89
N THR A 478 6.76 -15.03 -22.93
CA THR A 478 8.18 -14.68 -22.81
C THR A 478 8.39 -13.22 -22.42
N LEU A 479 7.64 -12.29 -23.01
CA LEU A 479 7.69 -10.87 -22.66
C LEU A 479 7.23 -10.63 -21.22
N THR A 480 6.11 -11.24 -20.80
CA THR A 480 5.63 -11.15 -19.42
C THR A 480 6.63 -11.74 -18.44
N ALA A 481 7.16 -12.94 -18.70
CA ALA A 481 8.12 -13.59 -17.80
C ALA A 481 9.37 -12.73 -17.60
N ARG A 482 9.93 -12.14 -18.67
CA ARG A 482 11.07 -11.21 -18.54
C ARG A 482 10.75 -10.01 -17.66
N ALA A 483 9.57 -9.43 -17.82
CA ALA A 483 9.14 -8.31 -16.98
C ALA A 483 8.97 -8.74 -15.51
N LEU A 484 8.31 -9.87 -15.25
CA LEU A 484 8.07 -10.36 -13.90
C LEU A 484 9.33 -10.85 -13.20
N THR A 485 10.26 -11.49 -13.89
CA THR A 485 11.57 -11.85 -13.32
C THR A 485 12.34 -10.61 -12.89
N LYS A 486 12.20 -9.49 -13.62
CA LYS A 486 12.91 -8.25 -13.30
C LYS A 486 12.25 -7.41 -12.21
N PHE A 487 10.91 -7.41 -12.13
CA PHE A 487 10.17 -6.45 -11.31
C PHE A 487 9.24 -7.07 -10.25
N ARG A 488 9.04 -8.39 -10.28
CA ARG A 488 8.10 -9.11 -9.40
C ARG A 488 8.66 -10.46 -8.91
N ASP A 489 9.98 -10.62 -8.96
CA ASP A 489 10.72 -11.79 -8.48
C ASP A 489 10.11 -13.14 -8.93
N LEU A 490 9.74 -13.24 -10.22
CA LEU A 490 9.24 -14.49 -10.79
C LEU A 490 10.32 -15.58 -10.68
N PRO A 491 10.06 -16.68 -9.93
CA PRO A 491 11.05 -17.74 -9.76
C PRO A 491 11.28 -18.50 -11.06
N SER A 492 12.49 -19.02 -11.23
CA SER A 492 12.80 -19.97 -12.30
C SER A 492 12.07 -21.28 -12.08
N ALA A 493 11.66 -21.94 -13.17
CA ALA A 493 11.06 -23.26 -13.16
C ALA A 493 11.86 -24.24 -14.01
N GLU A 494 11.82 -25.53 -13.67
CA GLU A 494 12.36 -26.60 -14.50
C GLU A 494 11.34 -26.95 -15.61
N PRO A 495 11.64 -26.69 -16.90
CA PRO A 495 10.64 -26.84 -17.95
C PRO A 495 10.20 -28.28 -18.18
N ALA A 496 11.13 -29.24 -18.09
CA ALA A 496 10.85 -30.64 -18.41
C ALA A 496 9.75 -31.23 -17.52
N SER A 497 9.80 -31.00 -16.21
CA SER A 497 8.80 -31.49 -15.27
C SER A 497 7.54 -30.64 -15.26
N THR A 498 7.68 -29.31 -15.36
CA THR A 498 6.54 -28.37 -15.28
C THR A 498 5.63 -28.46 -16.50
N LEU A 499 6.19 -28.69 -17.69
CA LEU A 499 5.44 -28.72 -18.95
C LEU A 499 4.94 -30.11 -19.33
N GLU A 500 5.37 -31.17 -18.64
CA GLU A 500 4.97 -32.56 -18.91
C GLU A 500 3.44 -32.78 -19.00
N PRO A 501 2.58 -32.11 -18.20
CA PRO A 501 1.13 -32.25 -18.31
C PRO A 501 0.53 -31.77 -19.65
N PHE A 502 1.26 -30.97 -20.43
CA PHE A 502 0.76 -30.39 -21.68
C PHE A 502 1.10 -31.26 -22.89
N ARG A 503 0.07 -31.58 -23.67
CA ARG A 503 0.18 -32.49 -24.84
C ARG A 503 0.94 -31.88 -26.01
N ASP A 504 1.04 -30.55 -26.04
CA ASP A 504 1.72 -29.75 -27.06
C ASP A 504 3.00 -29.08 -26.51
N ARG A 505 3.56 -29.59 -25.40
CA ARG A 505 4.82 -29.07 -24.85
C ARG A 505 5.98 -29.09 -25.83
N ALA A 506 5.99 -30.04 -26.77
CA ALA A 506 7.00 -30.13 -27.82
C ALA A 506 6.91 -29.00 -28.86
N ASP A 507 5.76 -28.30 -28.93
CA ASP A 507 5.56 -27.15 -29.82
C ASP A 507 6.06 -25.84 -29.18
N VAL A 508 6.45 -25.85 -27.90
CA VAL A 508 7.05 -24.70 -27.21
C VAL A 508 8.46 -24.51 -27.76
N ALA A 509 8.73 -23.33 -28.33
CA ALA A 509 10.07 -23.04 -28.83
C ALA A 509 11.10 -23.01 -27.68
N GLY A 510 12.33 -23.44 -27.96
CA GLY A 510 13.38 -23.54 -26.94
C GLY A 510 13.65 -22.22 -26.19
N TYR A 511 13.54 -21.07 -26.86
CA TYR A 511 13.72 -19.76 -26.21
C TYR A 511 12.60 -19.40 -25.22
N ALA A 512 11.43 -20.04 -25.34
CA ALA A 512 10.25 -19.76 -24.54
C ALA A 512 10.05 -20.78 -23.40
N ALA A 513 10.75 -21.91 -23.42
CA ALA A 513 10.54 -23.02 -22.49
C ALA A 513 10.60 -22.58 -21.02
N ASP A 514 11.65 -21.86 -20.63
CA ASP A 514 11.84 -21.38 -19.25
C ASP A 514 10.75 -20.39 -18.84
N ALA A 515 10.43 -19.44 -19.72
CA ALA A 515 9.40 -18.43 -19.47
C ALA A 515 8.02 -19.05 -19.29
N VAL A 516 7.65 -19.96 -20.19
CA VAL A 516 6.36 -20.67 -20.13
C VAL A 516 6.30 -21.52 -18.86
N ALA A 517 7.36 -22.25 -18.53
CA ALA A 517 7.42 -23.05 -17.31
C ALA A 517 7.28 -22.19 -16.05
N ALA A 518 7.99 -21.05 -15.96
CA ALA A 518 7.91 -20.15 -14.81
C ALA A 518 6.50 -19.60 -14.60
N LEU A 519 5.82 -19.20 -15.68
CA LEU A 519 4.45 -18.68 -15.61
C LEU A 519 3.42 -19.78 -15.27
N VAL A 520 3.61 -21.01 -15.76
CA VAL A 520 2.80 -22.17 -15.38
C VAL A 520 3.00 -22.49 -13.90
N GLN A 521 4.26 -22.55 -13.42
CA GLN A 521 4.56 -22.84 -12.02
C GLN A 521 3.99 -21.77 -11.08
N LYS A 522 4.01 -20.50 -11.50
CA LYS A 522 3.38 -19.39 -10.77
C LYS A 522 1.84 -19.40 -10.83
N GLY A 523 1.24 -20.27 -11.64
CA GLY A 523 -0.21 -20.38 -11.80
C GLY A 523 -0.84 -19.27 -12.67
N LEU A 524 -0.01 -18.48 -13.37
CA LEU A 524 -0.50 -17.43 -14.25
C LEU A 524 -1.04 -17.99 -15.59
N ILE A 525 -0.51 -19.14 -16.01
CA ILE A 525 -0.92 -19.87 -17.21
C ILE A 525 -1.39 -21.27 -16.82
N GLU A 526 -2.63 -21.59 -17.15
CA GLU A 526 -3.24 -22.91 -16.85
C GLU A 526 -3.35 -23.80 -18.11
N GLY A 527 -3.33 -23.19 -19.30
CA GLY A 527 -3.67 -23.84 -20.56
C GLY A 527 -5.16 -24.18 -20.69
N ALA A 528 -5.53 -24.79 -21.81
CA ALA A 528 -6.90 -25.20 -22.12
C ALA A 528 -6.92 -26.66 -22.57
N ALA A 529 -7.73 -27.49 -21.90
CA ALA A 529 -7.86 -28.92 -22.19
C ALA A 529 -6.51 -29.68 -22.28
N GLY A 530 -5.57 -29.34 -21.39
CA GLY A 530 -4.23 -29.94 -21.35
C GLY A 530 -3.30 -29.48 -22.49
N ARG A 531 -3.52 -28.29 -23.05
CA ARG A 531 -2.72 -27.68 -24.12
C ARG A 531 -2.37 -26.22 -23.81
N LEU A 532 -1.21 -25.76 -24.27
CA LEU A 532 -0.74 -24.38 -24.16
C LEU A 532 -1.02 -23.55 -25.42
N ASN A 533 -1.09 -24.22 -26.58
CA ASN A 533 -1.17 -23.64 -27.92
C ASN A 533 -0.07 -22.60 -28.21
N PRO A 534 1.22 -22.93 -28.01
CA PRO A 534 2.30 -21.93 -27.89
C PRO A 534 2.50 -21.07 -29.15
N THR A 535 2.30 -21.66 -30.34
CA THR A 535 2.48 -20.98 -31.64
C THR A 535 1.21 -20.28 -32.13
N GLY A 536 0.06 -20.51 -31.49
CA GLY A 536 -1.20 -19.88 -31.87
C GLY A 536 -1.23 -18.38 -31.53
N PRO A 537 -2.01 -17.58 -32.27
CA PRO A 537 -2.23 -16.17 -31.92
C PRO A 537 -3.06 -16.05 -30.63
N ALA A 538 -2.82 -15.00 -29.85
CA ALA A 538 -3.67 -14.65 -28.71
C ALA A 538 -4.77 -13.66 -29.13
N THR A 539 -5.95 -13.77 -28.50
CA THR A 539 -7.00 -12.75 -28.63
C THR A 539 -6.83 -11.64 -27.60
N ARG A 540 -7.51 -10.50 -27.81
CA ARG A 540 -7.55 -9.38 -26.86
C ARG A 540 -8.12 -9.80 -25.50
N ALA A 541 -9.17 -10.64 -25.48
CA ALA A 541 -9.74 -11.15 -24.24
C ALA A 541 -8.75 -12.05 -23.48
N GLU A 542 -8.06 -12.95 -24.18
CA GLU A 542 -7.08 -13.84 -23.54
C GLU A 542 -5.90 -13.04 -22.95
N ALA A 543 -5.42 -12.03 -23.67
CA ALA A 543 -4.40 -11.13 -23.18
C ALA A 543 -4.87 -10.33 -21.95
N ALA A 544 -6.11 -9.84 -21.94
CA ALA A 544 -6.66 -9.12 -20.78
C ALA A 544 -6.79 -10.02 -19.55
N VAL A 545 -7.29 -11.25 -19.70
CA VAL A 545 -7.37 -12.20 -18.57
C VAL A 545 -5.99 -12.56 -18.05
N PHE A 546 -5.02 -12.77 -18.93
CA PHE A 546 -3.64 -13.03 -18.51
C PHE A 546 -3.05 -11.85 -17.75
N LEU A 547 -3.19 -10.63 -18.28
CA LEU A 547 -2.70 -9.41 -17.62
C LEU A 547 -3.44 -9.08 -16.33
N TYR A 548 -4.71 -9.47 -16.19
CA TYR A 548 -5.46 -9.32 -14.94
C TYR A 548 -4.87 -10.21 -13.83
N ARG A 549 -4.50 -11.45 -14.14
CA ARG A 549 -3.79 -12.32 -13.19
C ARG A 549 -2.43 -11.73 -12.81
N VAL A 550 -1.73 -11.13 -13.78
CA VAL A 550 -0.46 -10.43 -13.55
C VAL A 550 -0.64 -9.19 -12.67
N TYR A 551 -1.73 -8.46 -12.87
CA TYR A 551 -2.07 -7.25 -12.11
C TYR A 551 -2.29 -7.54 -10.62
N ASN A 552 -2.89 -8.69 -10.31
CA ASN A 552 -3.24 -9.12 -8.96
C ASN A 552 -2.16 -9.98 -8.27
N LEU A 553 -0.90 -9.84 -8.70
CA LEU A 553 0.25 -10.58 -8.11
C LEU A 553 0.69 -10.06 -6.75
#